data_AF-A0A5J5I2Q9-F1
#
_entry.id   AF-A0A5J5I2Q9-F1
#
_cell.length_a   1.000
_cell.length_b   1.000
_cell.length_c   1.000
_cell.angle_alpha   90.00
_cell.angle_beta   90.00
_cell.angle_gamma   90.00
#
_symmetry.space_group_name_H-M   'P 1'
#
loop_
_entity.id
_entity.type
_entity.pdbx_description
1 polymer ?
#
loop_
_entity_poly.entity_id
_entity_poly.type
_entity_poly.pdbx_seq_one_letter_code
_entity_poly.pdbx_strand_id
1 'polypeptide(L)' 'MFFRFNYDEKNDLLNIIATVREEMIRTGMKEGLTSTNTITLSQRLDEYIAKYQAILIRELA' A
#
# COMPACT_ATOMS: atom_id res chain seq x y z
N MET A 1 10.18 -16.54 19.19
CA MET A 1 10.30 -16.43 17.72
C MET A 1 9.06 -15.70 17.17
N PHE A 2 8.83 -14.44 17.59
CA PHE A 2 7.66 -13.64 17.18
C PHE A 2 8.06 -12.43 16.32
N PHE A 3 9.24 -11.87 16.59
CA PHE A 3 9.79 -10.72 15.87
C PHE A 3 10.00 -10.96 14.36
N ARG A 4 10.24 -12.21 13.93
CA ARG A 4 10.52 -12.52 12.51
C ARG A 4 9.26 -12.45 11.64
N PHE A 5 8.12 -12.94 12.16
CA PHE A 5 6.84 -12.94 11.45
C PHE A 5 6.32 -11.52 11.16
N ASN A 6 6.46 -10.59 12.12
CA ASN A 6 6.02 -9.21 11.95
C ASN A 6 6.88 -8.43 10.94
N TYR A 7 8.17 -8.74 10.88
CA TYR A 7 9.10 -8.10 9.94
C TYR A 7 8.79 -8.48 8.49
N ASP A 8 8.45 -9.75 8.24
CA ASP A 8 8.11 -10.26 6.92
C ASP A 8 6.80 -9.64 6.42
N GLU A 9 5.75 -9.59 7.26
CA GLU A 9 4.46 -8.97 6.92
C GLU A 9 4.59 -7.47 6.57
N LYS A 10 5.44 -6.76 7.33
CA LYS A 10 5.72 -5.33 7.11
C LYS A 10 6.39 -5.08 5.77
N ASN A 11 7.40 -5.88 5.42
CA ASN A 11 8.11 -5.76 4.15
C ASN A 11 7.21 -6.12 2.96
N ASP A 12 6.38 -7.15 3.10
CA ASP A 12 5.41 -7.53 2.08
C ASP A 12 4.42 -6.39 1.80
N LEU A 13 3.91 -5.73 2.84
CA LEU A 13 3.05 -4.56 2.68
C LEU A 13 3.79 -3.40 2.00
N LEU A 14 5.05 -3.13 2.35
CA LEU A 14 5.84 -2.09 1.67
C LEU A 14 6.03 -2.38 0.18
N ASN A 15 6.31 -3.63 -0.18
CA ASN A 15 6.46 -4.06 -1.57
C ASN A 15 5.15 -3.90 -2.35
N ILE A 16 4.01 -4.26 -1.74
CA ILE A 16 2.69 -4.06 -2.33
C ILE A 16 2.38 -2.57 -2.51
N ILE A 17 2.63 -1.75 -1.48
CA ILE A 17 2.43 -0.28 -1.54
C ILE A 17 3.25 0.32 -2.68
N ALA A 18 4.52 -0.07 -2.83
CA ALA A 18 5.37 0.41 -3.91
C ALA A 18 4.83 0.01 -5.29
N THR A 19 4.43 -1.25 -5.44
CA THR A 19 3.89 -1.79 -6.70
C THR A 19 2.60 -1.08 -7.12
N VAL A 20 1.62 -0.97 -6.19
CA VAL A 20 0.33 -0.32 -6.45
C VAL A 20 0.52 1.17 -6.74
N ARG A 21 1.45 1.84 -6.05
CA ARG A 21 1.78 3.24 -6.32
C ARG A 21 2.29 3.44 -7.75
N GLU A 22 3.24 2.62 -8.20
CA GLU A 22 3.74 2.72 -9.57
C GLU A 22 2.64 2.46 -10.60
N GLU A 23 1.79 1.47 -10.35
CA GLU A 23 0.65 1.18 -11.22
C GLU A 23 -0.32 2.36 -11.28
N MET A 24 -0.68 2.95 -10.13
CA MET A 24 -1.52 4.13 -10.05
C MET A 24 -0.94 5.31 -10.84
N ILE A 25 0.36 5.58 -10.70
CA ILE A 25 1.04 6.67 -11.43
C ILE A 25 0.99 6.40 -12.94
N ARG A 26 1.35 5.19 -13.39
CA ARG A 26 1.31 4.84 -14.81
C ARG A 26 -0.10 4.96 -15.39
N THR A 27 -1.11 4.48 -14.67
CA THR A 27 -2.52 4.57 -15.07
C THR A 27 -2.99 6.03 -15.08
N GLY A 28 -2.64 6.82 -14.07
CA GLY A 28 -2.95 8.25 -14.00
C GLY A 28 -2.33 9.06 -15.15
N MET A 29 -1.12 8.71 -15.58
CA MET A 29 -0.47 9.32 -16.75
C MET A 29 -1.15 8.91 -18.07
N LYS A 30 -1.69 7.69 -18.15
CA LYS A 30 -2.30 7.13 -19.37
C LYS A 30 -3.77 7.51 -19.53
N GLU A 31 -4.53 7.48 -18.45
CA GLU A 31 -6.00 7.56 -18.43
C GLU A 31 -6.52 8.81 -17.71
N GLY A 32 -5.66 9.51 -16.98
CA GLY A 32 -6.02 10.65 -16.14
C GLY A 32 -6.31 10.27 -14.69
N LEU A 33 -6.13 11.24 -13.78
CA LEU A 33 -6.33 11.04 -12.34
C LEU A 33 -7.80 10.82 -11.95
N THR A 34 -8.73 11.26 -12.79
CA THR A 34 -10.17 11.10 -12.58
C THR A 34 -10.72 9.82 -13.22
N SER A 35 -9.88 8.98 -13.86
CA SER A 35 -10.35 7.72 -14.41
C SER A 35 -10.74 6.77 -13.27
N THR A 36 -11.79 5.98 -13.48
CA THR A 36 -12.24 4.98 -12.49
C THR A 36 -11.10 4.03 -12.10
N ASN A 37 -10.23 3.67 -13.04
CA ASN A 37 -9.08 2.81 -12.78
C ASN A 37 -8.06 3.48 -11.87
N THR A 38 -7.70 4.74 -12.13
CA THR A 38 -6.77 5.48 -11.25
C THR A 38 -7.36 5.69 -9.86
N ILE A 39 -8.65 5.99 -9.75
CA ILE A 39 -9.36 6.13 -8.47
C ILE A 39 -9.35 4.80 -7.71
N THR A 40 -9.61 3.68 -8.38
CA THR A 40 -9.61 2.34 -7.77
C THR A 40 -8.22 1.97 -7.25
N LEU A 41 -7.17 2.27 -8.02
CA LEU A 41 -5.79 2.08 -7.59
C LEU A 41 -5.42 2.96 -6.39
N SER A 42 -5.91 4.21 -6.34
CA SER A 42 -5.72 5.10 -5.19
C SER A 42 -6.37 4.54 -3.93
N GLN A 43 -7.62 4.09 -4.00
CA GLN A 43 -8.32 3.51 -2.86
C GLN A 43 -7.60 2.26 -2.34
N ARG A 44 -7.14 1.41 -3.25
CA ARG A 44 -6.37 0.21 -2.90
C ARG A 44 -5.03 0.56 -2.26
N LEU A 45 -4.36 1.61 -2.75
CA LEU A 45 -3.12 2.11 -2.14
C LEU A 45 -3.37 2.58 -0.70
N ASP A 46 -4.45 3.33 -0.47
CA ASP A 46 -4.83 3.81 0.86
C ASP A 46 -5.11 2.66 1.83
N GLU A 47 -5.78 1.59 1.38
CA GLU A 47 -6.00 0.39 2.20
C GLU A 47 -4.70 -0.25 2.69
N TYR A 48 -3.70 -0.40 1.81
CA TYR A 48 -2.43 -1.01 2.19
C TYR A 48 -1.61 -0.09 3.10
N ILE A 49 -1.66 1.23 2.87
CA ILE A 49 -1.04 2.21 3.78
C ILE A 49 -1.68 2.13 5.16
N ALA A 50 -3.01 2.06 5.25
CA ALA A 50 -3.72 1.94 6.53
C ALA A 50 -3.36 0.65 7.27
N LYS A 51 -3.23 -0.49 6.56
CA LYS A 51 -2.77 -1.76 7.13
C LYS A 51 -1.35 -1.65 7.69
N TYR A 52 -0.44 -1.06 6.92
CA TYR A 52 0.94 -0.85 7.36
C TYR A 52 1.03 0.06 8.59
N GLN A 53 0.25 1.15 8.62
CA GLN A 53 0.16 2.04 9.77
C GLN A 53 -0.40 1.34 11.01
N ALA A 54 -1.40 0.48 10.85
CA ALA A 54 -1.95 -0.29 11.96
C ALA A 54 -0.90 -1.23 12.59
N ILE A 55 -0.03 -1.85 11.79
CA ILE A 55 1.10 -2.65 12.29
C ILE A 55 2.06 -1.78 13.11
N LEU A 56 2.47 -0.62 12.57
CA LEU A 56 3.36 0.30 13.29
C LEU A 56 2.76 0.77 14.62
N ILE A 57 1.46 1.08 14.66
CA ILE A 57 0.78 1.51 15.89
C ILE A 57 0.78 0.38 16.93
N ARG A 58 0.54 -0.88 16.51
CA ARG A 58 0.59 -2.05 17.40
C ARG A 58 1.98 -2.30 18.00
N GLU A 59 3.05 -1.92 17.31
CA GLU A 59 4.42 -2.04 17.82
C GLU A 59 4.79 -0.95 18.84
N LEU A 60 4.07 0.17 18.85
CA LEU A 60 4.32 1.33 19.72
C LEU A 60 3.44 1.35 20.98
N ALA A 61 2.40 0.51 21.04
CA ALA A 61 1.44 0.41 22.14
C ALA A 61 1.78 -0.75 23.08
#